data_AF-A0A934HH61-F1
#
_entry.id   AF-A0A934HH61-F1
#
_cell.length_a   1.000
_cell.length_b   1.000
_cell.length_c   1.000
_cell.angle_alpha   90.00
_cell.angle_beta   90.00
_cell.angle_gamma   90.00
#
_symmetry.space_group_name_H-M   'P 1'
#
loop_
_entity.id
_entity.type
_entity.pdbx_description
1 polymer ?
#
loop_
_entity_poly.entity_id
_entity_poly.type
_entity_poly.pdbx_seq_one_letter_code
_entity_poly.pdbx_strand_id
1 'polypeptide(L)'
;MTTTRRNVMWPLLVIAGGSIWLLMVAGAVPEAVGDILLRSWPVLLILFAFDVLFGRRRVRARRLSIEMNLIGLIVAAAALAGIIFFAYQQQADKLRTDNKRPFSQVLAPEIARVRLDLSLDRTAITIRPAQDDPRELAANFVGSRASEVAMEWSVEGDTGILRILETHTSSIPKLEDYGRGTLEVILPADVVIELFTLTSSRGDITADLRPLRVEQFDFSVERGDLTVELPRLDVSQG
;
A
#
# COMPACT_ATOMS: atom_id res chain seq x y z
N MET A 1 -40.84 -6.09 45.10
CA MET A 1 -39.72 -6.86 44.51
C MET A 1 -38.95 -5.95 43.56
N THR A 2 -37.82 -5.41 44.00
CA THR A 2 -36.93 -4.62 43.14
C THR A 2 -36.04 -5.57 42.36
N THR A 3 -36.33 -5.77 41.08
CA THR A 3 -35.45 -6.52 40.17
C THR A 3 -34.17 -5.73 39.95
N THR A 4 -33.07 -6.21 40.55
CA THR A 4 -31.72 -5.71 40.31
C THR A 4 -31.40 -5.88 38.82
N ARG A 5 -31.38 -4.77 38.07
CA ARG A 5 -31.02 -4.81 36.64
C ARG A 5 -29.54 -5.14 36.52
N ARG A 6 -29.23 -6.25 35.86
CA ARG A 6 -27.88 -6.76 35.65
C ARG A 6 -27.22 -5.98 34.52
N ASN A 7 -26.04 -5.42 34.74
CA ASN A 7 -25.27 -4.75 33.69
C ASN A 7 -24.80 -5.79 32.67
N VAL A 8 -25.46 -5.87 31.51
CA VAL A 8 -25.17 -6.85 30.44
C VAL A 8 -23.89 -6.49 29.66
N MET A 9 -23.46 -5.23 29.73
CA MET A 9 -22.30 -4.75 28.97
C MET A 9 -20.99 -5.44 29.38
N TRP A 10 -20.78 -5.68 30.68
CA TRP A 10 -19.55 -6.31 31.17
C TRP A 10 -19.39 -7.76 30.69
N PRO A 11 -20.39 -8.65 30.84
CA PRO A 11 -20.36 -9.96 30.21
C PRO A 11 -20.09 -9.89 28.71
N LEU A 12 -20.71 -8.95 27.99
CA LEU A 12 -20.56 -8.84 26.55
C LEU A 12 -19.15 -8.40 26.14
N LEU A 13 -18.52 -7.47 26.86
CA LEU A 13 -17.13 -7.07 26.64
C LEU A 13 -16.16 -8.21 26.94
N VAL A 14 -16.37 -8.95 28.03
CA VAL A 14 -15.53 -10.11 28.37
C VAL A 14 -15.67 -11.21 27.32
N ILE A 15 -16.89 -11.46 26.84
CA ILE A 15 -17.13 -12.40 25.74
C ILE A 15 -16.44 -11.91 24.47
N ALA A 16 -16.62 -10.65 24.08
CA ALA A 16 -15.99 -10.10 22.88
C ALA A 16 -14.46 -10.15 22.95
N GLY A 17 -13.87 -9.72 24.07
CA GLY A 17 -12.43 -9.77 24.30
C GLY A 17 -11.90 -11.20 24.33
N GLY A 18 -12.61 -12.12 24.99
CA GLY A 18 -12.27 -13.55 25.04
C GLY A 18 -12.36 -14.22 23.67
N SER A 19 -13.41 -13.93 22.89
CA SER A 19 -13.57 -14.43 21.52
C SER A 19 -12.46 -13.92 20.59
N ILE A 20 -12.13 -12.63 20.67
CA ILE A 20 -11.02 -12.04 19.89
C ILE A 20 -9.70 -12.70 20.27
N TRP A 21 -9.43 -12.87 21.57
CA TRP A 21 -8.22 -13.51 22.05
C TRP A 21 -8.13 -14.97 21.59
N LEU A 22 -9.21 -15.74 21.66
CA LEU A 22 -9.26 -17.11 21.13
C LEU A 22 -8.99 -17.15 19.63
N LEU A 23 -9.54 -16.21 18.86
CA LEU A 23 -9.29 -16.11 17.42
C LEU A 23 -7.82 -15.77 17.10
N MET A 24 -7.16 -14.96 17.94
CA MET A 24 -5.72 -14.70 17.82
C MET A 24 -4.88 -15.94 18.11
N VAL A 25 -5.16 -16.63 19.22
CA VAL A 25 -4.43 -17.84 19.61
C VAL A 25 -4.62 -18.96 18.59
N ALA A 26 -5.80 -19.05 17.98
CA ALA A 26 -6.09 -20.00 16.92
C ALA A 26 -5.42 -19.65 15.56
N GLY A 27 -4.71 -18.52 15.46
CA GLY A 27 -4.12 -18.05 14.20
C GLY A 27 -5.16 -17.67 13.13
N ALA A 28 -6.43 -17.50 13.52
CA ALA A 28 -7.52 -17.13 12.60
C ALA A 28 -7.50 -15.63 12.25
N VAL A 29 -6.72 -14.84 12.97
CA VAL A 29 -6.65 -13.38 12.85
C VAL A 29 -5.25 -12.98 12.39
N PRO A 30 -5.11 -12.13 11.35
CA PRO A 30 -3.81 -11.63 10.91
C PRO A 30 -3.05 -10.93 12.04
N GLU A 31 -1.73 -11.10 12.12
CA GLU A 31 -0.89 -10.49 13.17
C GLU A 31 -1.08 -8.96 13.27
N ALA A 32 -1.35 -8.30 12.15
CA ALA A 32 -1.64 -6.87 12.10
C ALA A 32 -2.83 -6.47 12.98
N VAL A 33 -3.88 -7.28 13.04
CA VAL A 33 -5.06 -7.01 13.88
C VAL A 33 -4.72 -7.10 15.36
N GLY A 34 -3.80 -8.00 15.73
CA GLY A 34 -3.24 -8.09 17.08
C GLY A 34 -2.52 -6.82 17.50
N ASP A 35 -1.61 -6.33 16.66
CA ASP A 35 -0.88 -5.07 16.90
C ASP A 35 -1.84 -3.88 17.02
N ILE A 36 -2.83 -3.77 16.12
CA ILE A 36 -3.86 -2.74 16.18
C ILE A 36 -4.64 -2.79 17.50
N LEU A 37 -5.09 -3.98 17.92
CA LEU A 37 -5.88 -4.13 19.15
C LEU A 37 -5.06 -3.81 20.39
N LEU A 38 -3.79 -4.24 20.43
CA LEU A 38 -2.84 -3.86 21.47
C LEU A 38 -2.66 -2.34 21.52
N ARG A 39 -2.54 -1.65 20.38
CA ARG A 39 -2.44 -0.18 20.32
C ARG A 39 -3.77 0.53 20.65
N SER A 40 -4.90 -0.14 20.45
CA SER A 40 -6.25 0.40 20.67
C SER A 40 -6.76 0.27 22.10
N TRP A 41 -5.96 -0.26 23.03
CA TRP A 41 -6.32 -0.37 24.44
C TRP A 41 -6.82 0.94 25.10
N PRO A 42 -6.35 2.16 24.73
CA PRO A 42 -6.88 3.40 25.32
C PRO A 42 -8.34 3.64 24.93
N VAL A 43 -8.79 3.15 23.78
CA VAL A 43 -10.19 3.24 23.37
C VAL A 43 -11.07 2.45 24.33
N LEU A 44 -10.61 1.27 24.77
CA LEU A 44 -11.34 0.48 25.78
C LEU A 44 -11.48 1.24 27.11
N LEU A 45 -10.48 2.02 27.52
CA LEU A 45 -10.60 2.90 28.69
C LEU A 45 -11.64 4.00 28.49
N ILE A 46 -11.70 4.60 27.30
CA ILE A 46 -12.70 5.63 26.97
C ILE A 46 -14.12 5.02 27.02
N LEU A 47 -14.29 3.81 26.49
CA LEU A 47 -15.57 3.10 26.56
C LEU A 47 -15.98 2.75 27.98
N PHE A 48 -15.00 2.32 28.78
CA PHE A 48 -15.21 2.08 30.20
C PHE A 48 -15.64 3.35 30.92
N ALA A 49 -14.96 4.48 30.68
CA ALA A 49 -15.34 5.77 31.26
C ALA A 49 -16.74 6.21 30.80
N PHE A 50 -17.09 5.96 29.53
CA PHE A 50 -18.40 6.28 28.99
C PHE A 50 -19.52 5.45 29.62
N ASP A 51 -19.31 4.14 29.83
CA ASP A 51 -20.29 3.30 30.53
C ASP A 51 -20.47 3.71 31.99
N VAL A 52 -19.37 4.00 32.69
CA VAL A 52 -19.43 4.48 34.09
C VAL A 52 -20.22 5.80 34.18
N LEU A 53 -20.02 6.70 33.21
CA LEU A 53 -20.64 8.02 33.21
C LEU A 53 -22.11 8.01 32.73
N PHE A 54 -22.45 7.20 31.73
CA PHE A 54 -23.73 7.25 31.03
C PHE A 54 -24.61 6.00 31.16
N GLY A 55 -24.08 4.87 31.66
CA GLY A 55 -24.74 3.55 31.69
C GLY A 55 -26.03 3.47 32.53
N ARG A 56 -26.41 4.55 33.22
CA ARG A 56 -27.66 4.65 33.99
C ARG A 56 -28.77 5.45 33.31
N ARG A 57 -28.51 6.14 32.20
CA ARG A 57 -29.51 7.03 31.56
C ARG A 57 -30.18 6.36 30.36
N ARG A 58 -31.50 6.16 30.44
CA ARG A 58 -32.33 5.73 29.30
C ARG A 58 -32.82 6.96 28.54
N VAL A 59 -32.50 7.05 27.25
CA VAL A 59 -33.07 8.08 26.36
C VAL A 59 -34.38 7.53 25.81
N ARG A 60 -35.50 8.14 26.18
CA ARG A 60 -36.80 7.84 25.57
C ARG A 60 -36.96 8.70 24.32
N ALA A 61 -36.57 8.17 23.16
CA ALA A 61 -36.87 8.79 21.88
C ALA A 61 -38.18 8.22 21.31
N ARG A 62 -39.29 8.95 21.57
CA ARG A 62 -40.64 8.93 20.97
C ARG A 62 -41.37 7.58 20.78
N ARG A 63 -40.76 6.51 20.26
CA ARG A 63 -41.33 5.14 20.13
C ARG A 63 -40.33 3.97 20.19
N LEU A 64 -39.01 4.19 20.14
CA LEU A 64 -38.02 3.13 20.34
C LEU A 64 -37.26 3.35 21.64
N SER A 65 -37.30 2.37 22.53
CA SER A 65 -36.38 2.31 23.67
C SER A 65 -35.06 1.69 23.21
N ILE A 66 -34.20 2.50 22.60
CA ILE A 66 -32.81 2.08 22.35
C ILE A 66 -32.06 2.24 23.67
N GLU A 67 -31.40 1.18 24.11
CA GLU A 67 -30.52 1.27 25.27
C GLU A 67 -29.34 2.17 24.91
N MET A 68 -29.04 3.18 25.74
CA MET A 68 -27.91 4.09 25.53
C MET A 68 -26.60 3.33 25.32
N ASN A 69 -26.50 2.13 25.93
CA ASN A 69 -25.37 1.22 25.80
C ASN A 69 -25.16 0.74 24.35
N LEU A 70 -26.23 0.50 23.59
CA LEU A 70 -26.11 0.10 22.18
C LEU A 70 -25.60 1.26 21.31
N ILE A 71 -26.08 2.49 21.59
CA ILE A 71 -25.59 3.69 20.91
C ILE A 71 -24.12 3.90 21.24
N GLY A 72 -23.75 3.78 22.53
CA GLY A 72 -22.36 3.83 22.99
C GLY A 72 -21.48 2.81 22.27
N LEU A 73 -21.94 1.56 22.12
CA LEU A 73 -21.22 0.51 21.41
C LEU A 73 -21.04 0.81 19.91
N ILE A 74 -22.08 1.32 19.24
CA ILE A 74 -21.97 1.67 17.81
C ILE A 74 -21.00 2.84 17.61
N VAL A 75 -21.11 3.88 18.45
CA VAL A 75 -20.19 5.04 18.41
C VAL A 75 -18.76 4.61 18.71
N ALA A 76 -18.57 3.71 19.66
CA ALA A 76 -17.29 3.09 19.97
C ALA A 76 -16.67 2.38 18.78
N ALA A 77 -17.44 1.50 18.14
CA ALA A 77 -17.00 0.73 17.00
C ALA A 77 -16.67 1.64 15.81
N ALA A 78 -17.50 2.66 15.56
CA ALA A 78 -17.25 3.66 14.52
C ALA A 78 -15.99 4.48 14.81
N ALA A 79 -15.78 4.92 16.04
CA ALA A 79 -14.58 5.65 16.44
C ALA A 79 -13.31 4.78 16.29
N LEU A 80 -13.37 3.52 16.72
CA LEU A 80 -12.27 2.57 16.56
C LEU A 80 -11.95 2.34 15.07
N ALA A 81 -12.96 2.06 14.25
CA ALA A 81 -12.81 1.91 12.80
C ALA A 81 -12.19 3.17 12.16
N GLY A 82 -12.64 4.35 12.58
CA GLY A 82 -12.07 5.63 12.15
C GLY A 82 -10.59 5.75 12.51
N ILE A 83 -10.21 5.50 13.77
CA ILE A 83 -8.81 5.55 14.22
C ILE A 83 -7.93 4.60 13.42
N ILE A 84 -8.39 3.35 13.22
CA ILE A 84 -7.66 2.35 12.43
C ILE A 84 -7.47 2.85 11.00
N PHE A 85 -8.54 3.32 10.36
CA PHE A 85 -8.48 3.85 9.00
C PHE A 85 -7.49 5.02 8.88
N PHE A 86 -7.56 5.99 9.79
CA PHE A 86 -6.64 7.14 9.80
C PHE A 86 -5.19 6.74 10.05
N ALA A 87 -4.93 5.79 10.96
CA ALA A 87 -3.59 5.31 11.24
C ALA A 87 -2.95 4.65 10.00
N TYR A 88 -3.70 3.81 9.29
CA TYR A 88 -3.23 3.19 8.05
C TYR A 88 -3.03 4.22 6.93
N GLN A 89 -3.92 5.21 6.79
CA GLN A 89 -3.72 6.27 5.79
C GLN A 89 -2.46 7.08 6.07
N GLN A 90 -2.26 7.53 7.31
CA GLN A 90 -1.08 8.31 7.69
C GLN A 90 0.22 7.54 7.46
N GLN A 91 0.20 6.24 7.75
CA GLN A 91 1.36 5.39 7.56
C GLN A 91 1.61 5.07 6.08
N ALA A 92 0.55 4.95 5.26
CA ALA A 92 0.66 4.68 3.83
C ALA A 92 1.52 5.72 3.10
N ASP A 93 1.44 6.99 3.51
CA ASP A 93 2.15 8.09 2.84
C ASP A 93 3.61 8.23 3.29
N LYS A 94 4.00 7.52 4.35
CA LYS A 94 5.36 7.55 4.88
C LYS A 94 6.31 6.78 3.96
N LEU A 95 7.37 7.45 3.50
CA LEU A 95 8.44 6.81 2.74
C LEU A 95 9.15 5.76 3.60
N ARG A 96 9.38 4.58 3.03
CA ARG A 96 10.04 3.46 3.68
C ARG A 96 11.34 3.12 2.95
N THR A 97 12.35 2.70 3.71
CA THR A 97 13.68 2.33 3.17
C THR A 97 14.16 0.98 3.68
N ASP A 98 13.24 0.18 4.20
CA ASP A 98 13.54 -1.06 4.92
C ASP A 98 13.84 -2.21 3.94
N ASN A 99 13.13 -2.25 2.81
CA ASN A 99 13.39 -3.19 1.73
C ASN A 99 14.14 -2.48 0.60
N LYS A 100 15.26 -3.04 0.15
CA LYS A 100 16.05 -2.52 -0.97
C LYS A 100 16.32 -3.65 -1.96
N ARG A 101 15.92 -3.46 -3.21
CA ARG A 101 16.15 -4.42 -4.30
C ARG A 101 16.79 -3.67 -5.47
N PRO A 102 18.13 -3.70 -5.57
CA PRO A 102 18.83 -3.18 -6.73
C PRO A 102 18.86 -4.25 -7.84
N PHE A 103 18.75 -3.78 -9.07
CA PHE A 103 18.97 -4.50 -10.31
C PHE A 103 19.81 -3.59 -11.22
N SER A 104 20.86 -4.12 -11.82
CA SER A 104 21.64 -3.42 -12.83
C SER A 104 22.19 -4.46 -13.79
N GLN A 105 22.00 -4.20 -15.08
CA GLN A 105 22.43 -5.04 -16.16
C GLN A 105 22.92 -4.16 -17.31
N VAL A 106 24.18 -4.35 -17.71
CA VAL A 106 24.68 -3.78 -18.95
C VAL A 106 24.20 -4.67 -20.10
N LEU A 107 23.54 -4.08 -21.08
CA LEU A 107 22.95 -4.81 -22.20
C LEU A 107 24.02 -5.24 -23.19
N ALA A 108 24.03 -6.54 -23.49
CA ALA A 108 24.94 -7.11 -24.48
C ALA A 108 24.72 -6.46 -25.86
N PRO A 109 25.75 -6.38 -26.73
CA PRO A 109 25.65 -5.73 -28.04
C PRO A 109 24.56 -6.30 -28.95
N GLU A 110 24.21 -7.57 -28.77
CA GLU A 110 23.20 -8.29 -29.55
C GLU A 110 21.77 -7.86 -29.18
N ILE A 111 21.58 -7.24 -28.02
CA ILE A 111 20.28 -6.76 -27.55
C ILE A 111 20.01 -5.40 -28.20
N ALA A 112 19.18 -5.39 -29.22
CA ALA A 112 18.79 -4.18 -29.94
C ALA A 112 17.51 -3.55 -29.38
N ARG A 113 16.73 -4.31 -28.60
CA ARG A 113 15.43 -3.89 -28.09
C ARG A 113 15.24 -4.25 -26.62
N VAL A 114 14.45 -3.45 -25.92
CA VAL A 114 14.02 -3.72 -24.54
C VAL A 114 12.51 -3.61 -24.41
N ARG A 115 11.93 -4.57 -23.70
CA ARG A 115 10.55 -4.55 -23.20
C ARG A 115 10.55 -4.43 -21.70
N LEU A 116 9.73 -3.53 -21.18
CA LEU A 116 9.56 -3.30 -19.75
C LEU A 116 8.11 -3.56 -19.34
N ASP A 117 7.93 -4.42 -18.34
CA ASP A 117 6.62 -4.70 -17.72
C ASP A 117 6.72 -4.45 -16.21
N LEU A 118 6.20 -3.31 -15.78
CA LEU A 118 6.23 -2.87 -14.38
C LEU A 118 4.82 -2.89 -13.80
N SER A 119 4.62 -3.67 -12.74
CA SER A 119 3.36 -3.73 -11.99
C SER A 119 3.63 -3.52 -10.51
N LEU A 120 3.22 -2.35 -10.02
CA LEU A 120 3.53 -1.82 -8.70
C LEU A 120 2.24 -1.40 -7.98
N ASP A 121 2.23 -1.38 -6.64
CA ASP A 121 1.05 -0.94 -5.90
C ASP A 121 1.21 0.51 -5.41
N ARG A 122 2.09 0.74 -4.44
CA ARG A 122 2.22 2.03 -3.73
C ARG A 122 3.62 2.58 -3.82
N THR A 123 4.00 2.95 -5.02
CA THR A 123 5.39 3.24 -5.34
C THR A 123 5.48 4.52 -6.15
N ALA A 124 6.28 5.48 -5.68
CA ALA A 124 6.64 6.64 -6.50
C ALA A 124 7.73 6.22 -7.49
N ILE A 125 7.51 6.47 -8.78
CA ILE A 125 8.35 5.93 -9.84
C ILE A 125 9.06 7.08 -10.55
N THR A 126 10.39 7.00 -10.61
CA THR A 126 11.22 7.93 -11.36
C THR A 126 11.92 7.16 -12.47
N ILE A 127 11.61 7.51 -13.71
CA ILE A 127 12.26 6.95 -14.89
C ILE A 127 13.19 8.01 -15.46
N ARG A 128 14.44 7.63 -15.64
CA ARG A 128 15.47 8.48 -16.24
C ARG A 128 16.32 7.71 -17.23
N PRO A 129 16.93 8.41 -18.19
CA PRO A 129 17.94 7.81 -19.06
C PRO A 129 19.24 7.51 -18.30
N ALA A 130 19.99 6.54 -18.79
CA ALA A 130 21.35 6.29 -18.37
C ALA A 130 22.27 7.46 -18.75
N GLN A 131 23.14 7.87 -17.82
CA GLN A 131 24.06 9.00 -18.02
C GLN A 131 25.50 8.53 -18.29
N ASP A 132 25.95 7.51 -17.57
CA ASP A 132 27.34 7.02 -17.63
C ASP A 132 27.52 5.95 -18.72
N ASP A 133 26.71 4.90 -18.70
CA ASP A 133 26.70 3.84 -19.71
C ASP A 133 25.36 3.85 -20.48
N PRO A 134 25.35 4.22 -21.77
CA PRO A 134 24.11 4.36 -22.54
C PRO A 134 23.40 3.01 -22.81
N ARG A 135 24.02 1.87 -22.47
CA ARG A 135 23.43 0.53 -22.55
C ARG A 135 23.13 -0.06 -21.17
N GLU A 136 23.25 0.70 -20.10
CA GLU A 136 22.83 0.24 -18.78
C GLU A 136 21.30 0.26 -18.65
N LEU A 137 20.76 -0.86 -18.19
CA LEU A 137 19.41 -0.98 -17.69
C LEU A 137 19.50 -1.28 -16.19
N ALA A 138 18.97 -0.37 -15.36
CA ALA A 138 18.96 -0.56 -13.92
C ALA A 138 17.61 -0.21 -13.31
N ALA A 139 17.31 -0.84 -12.19
CA ALA A 139 16.12 -0.57 -11.40
C ALA A 139 16.49 -0.65 -9.92
N ASN A 140 16.12 0.34 -9.14
CA ASN A 140 16.39 0.37 -7.71
C ASN A 140 15.09 0.61 -6.95
N PHE A 141 14.56 -0.46 -6.37
CA PHE A 141 13.41 -0.38 -5.50
C PHE A 141 13.84 -0.18 -4.05
N VAL A 142 13.22 0.78 -3.38
CA VAL A 142 13.39 1.07 -1.96
C VAL A 142 12.01 1.24 -1.34
N GLY A 143 11.62 0.42 -0.36
CA GLY A 143 10.25 0.45 0.14
C GLY A 143 10.03 -0.25 1.48
N SER A 144 8.78 -0.64 1.68
CA SER A 144 8.26 -1.20 2.93
C SER A 144 8.66 -2.67 3.11
N ARG A 145 8.68 -3.18 4.35
CA ARG A 145 8.93 -4.62 4.62
C ARG A 145 7.77 -5.50 4.15
N ALA A 146 6.58 -4.93 4.02
CA ALA A 146 5.41 -5.63 3.51
C ALA A 146 5.40 -5.80 1.99
N SER A 147 6.22 -5.03 1.27
CA SER A 147 6.37 -5.12 -0.19
C SER A 147 7.40 -6.19 -0.55
N GLU A 148 7.00 -7.15 -1.37
CA GLU A 148 7.89 -8.14 -1.98
C GLU A 148 8.03 -7.80 -3.46
N VAL A 149 9.25 -7.51 -3.91
CA VAL A 149 9.51 -7.09 -5.29
C VAL A 149 10.38 -8.14 -5.97
N ALA A 150 9.83 -8.71 -7.05
CA ALA A 150 10.54 -9.58 -7.97
C ALA A 150 10.96 -8.78 -9.19
N MET A 151 12.25 -8.87 -9.55
CA MET A 151 12.81 -8.29 -10.77
C MET A 151 13.39 -9.44 -11.59
N GLU A 152 12.77 -9.71 -12.72
CA GLU A 152 13.13 -10.83 -13.60
C GLU A 152 13.63 -10.28 -14.93
N TRP A 153 14.78 -10.78 -15.36
CA TRP A 153 15.39 -10.46 -16.64
C TRP A 153 15.46 -11.72 -17.50
N SER A 154 14.95 -11.62 -18.72
CA SER A 154 15.09 -12.64 -19.75
C SER A 154 15.48 -12.02 -21.08
N VAL A 155 16.00 -12.84 -21.99
CA VAL A 155 16.37 -12.42 -23.34
C VAL A 155 15.70 -13.36 -24.33
N GLU A 156 14.95 -12.80 -25.27
CA GLU A 156 14.28 -13.49 -26.36
C GLU A 156 14.81 -12.95 -27.69
N GLY A 157 15.76 -13.65 -28.31
CA GLY A 157 16.42 -13.19 -29.54
C GLY A 157 17.27 -11.95 -29.29
N ASP A 158 16.92 -10.84 -29.95
CA ASP A 158 17.56 -9.52 -29.81
C ASP A 158 16.83 -8.60 -28.81
N THR A 159 15.82 -9.13 -28.12
CA THR A 159 14.95 -8.37 -27.21
C THR A 159 15.19 -8.80 -25.77
N GLY A 160 15.59 -7.85 -24.94
CA GLY A 160 15.67 -8.03 -23.49
C GLY A 160 14.35 -7.68 -22.82
N ILE A 161 13.90 -8.50 -21.88
CA ILE A 161 12.62 -8.33 -21.19
C ILE A 161 12.90 -8.16 -19.69
N LEU A 162 12.54 -7.00 -19.15
CA LEU A 162 12.57 -6.71 -17.72
C LEU A 162 11.15 -6.70 -17.16
N ARG A 163 10.86 -7.63 -16.25
CA ARG A 163 9.61 -7.70 -15.51
C ARG A 163 9.84 -7.31 -14.05
N ILE A 164 9.13 -6.30 -13.57
CA ILE A 164 9.16 -5.89 -12.17
C ILE A 164 7.75 -6.05 -11.61
N LEU A 165 7.61 -6.88 -10.58
CA LEU A 165 6.34 -7.15 -9.92
C LEU A 165 6.47 -6.89 -8.43
N GLU A 166 5.65 -5.98 -7.90
CA GLU A 166 5.45 -5.81 -6.46
C GLU A 166 4.22 -6.59 -6.01
N THR A 167 4.41 -7.47 -5.02
CA THR A 167 3.35 -8.18 -4.32
C THR A 167 3.42 -7.88 -2.82
N HIS A 168 2.38 -8.27 -2.09
CA HIS A 168 2.35 -8.15 -0.63
C HIS A 168 2.22 -9.53 0.00
N THR A 169 3.01 -9.79 1.02
CA THR A 169 2.97 -11.07 1.75
C THR A 169 1.66 -11.26 2.54
N SER A 170 0.96 -10.16 2.84
CA SER A 170 -0.32 -10.18 3.56
C SER A 170 -1.28 -9.11 3.04
N SER A 171 -2.57 -9.45 3.00
CA SER A 171 -3.65 -8.51 2.68
C SER A 171 -3.85 -7.42 3.73
N ILE A 172 -3.40 -7.66 4.97
CA ILE A 172 -3.40 -6.68 6.06
C ILE A 172 -2.02 -6.69 6.72
N PRO A 173 -1.06 -5.89 6.23
CA PRO A 173 0.28 -5.81 6.80
C PRO A 173 0.26 -5.12 8.16
N LYS A 174 1.28 -5.41 8.98
CA LYS A 174 1.53 -4.67 10.22
C LYS A 174 1.73 -3.20 9.91
N LEU A 175 1.22 -2.33 10.78
CA LEU A 175 1.30 -0.88 10.56
C LEU A 175 2.77 -0.43 10.46
N GLU A 176 3.66 -1.00 11.26
CA GLU A 176 5.09 -0.67 11.22
C GLU A 176 5.84 -1.21 10.00
N ASP A 177 5.24 -2.10 9.22
CA ASP A 177 5.82 -2.72 8.02
C ASP A 177 5.27 -2.09 6.74
N TYR A 178 4.19 -1.32 6.88
CA TYR A 178 3.45 -0.67 5.80
C TYR A 178 4.00 0.73 5.49
N GLY A 179 3.95 1.14 4.24
CA GLY A 179 4.32 2.48 3.80
C GLY A 179 4.58 2.52 2.29
N ARG A 180 5.00 3.69 1.80
CA ARG A 180 5.24 3.94 0.37
C ARG A 180 6.67 3.58 -0.03
N GLY A 181 6.79 2.95 -1.20
CA GLY A 181 8.06 2.70 -1.87
C GLY A 181 8.45 3.77 -2.88
N THR A 182 9.70 3.70 -3.33
CA THR A 182 10.23 4.41 -4.49
C THR A 182 10.90 3.41 -5.42
N LEU A 183 10.64 3.56 -6.72
CA LEU A 183 11.35 2.82 -7.76
C LEU A 183 12.04 3.83 -8.67
N GLU A 184 13.35 3.72 -8.76
CA GLU A 184 14.13 4.44 -9.76
C GLU A 184 14.49 3.48 -10.90
N VAL A 185 14.14 3.84 -12.13
CA VAL A 185 14.45 3.05 -13.33
C VAL A 185 15.38 3.86 -14.22
N ILE A 186 16.52 3.28 -14.52
CA ILE A 186 17.51 3.82 -15.44
C ILE A 186 17.38 3.06 -16.76
N LEU A 187 17.04 3.77 -17.82
CA LEU A 187 16.79 3.20 -19.14
C LEU A 187 17.98 3.43 -20.07
N PRO A 188 18.32 2.44 -20.92
CA PRO A 188 19.39 2.58 -21.90
C PRO A 188 18.99 3.59 -22.99
N ALA A 189 19.89 4.51 -23.32
CA ALA A 189 19.67 5.52 -24.36
C ALA A 189 20.05 5.02 -25.77
N ASP A 190 20.92 4.02 -25.88
CA ASP A 190 21.39 3.47 -27.17
C ASP A 190 20.51 2.33 -27.72
N VAL A 191 19.55 1.86 -26.93
CA VAL A 191 18.70 0.70 -27.26
C VAL A 191 17.25 1.16 -27.47
N VAL A 192 16.54 0.52 -28.40
CA VAL A 192 15.13 0.85 -28.66
C VAL A 192 14.25 0.24 -27.56
N ILE A 193 13.41 1.05 -26.93
CA ILE A 193 12.39 0.56 -26.01
C ILE A 193 11.15 0.25 -26.85
N GLU A 194 10.95 -1.03 -27.15
CA GLU A 194 9.86 -1.52 -28.00
C GLU A 194 8.50 -1.29 -27.32
N LEU A 195 8.39 -1.72 -26.06
CA LEU A 195 7.18 -1.58 -25.27
C LEU A 195 7.53 -1.31 -23.81
N PHE A 196 6.95 -0.24 -23.27
CA PHE A 196 7.05 0.09 -21.86
C PHE A 196 5.66 0.15 -21.22
N THR A 197 5.29 -0.93 -20.52
CA THR A 197 4.07 -1.01 -19.73
C THR A 197 4.37 -0.72 -18.26
N LEU A 198 3.61 0.19 -17.68
CA LEU A 198 3.67 0.51 -16.26
C LEU A 198 2.25 0.62 -15.71
N THR A 199 1.93 -0.24 -14.74
CA THR A 199 0.70 -0.18 -13.95
C THR A 199 1.02 0.14 -12.49
N SER A 200 0.37 1.16 -11.95
CA SER A 200 0.46 1.55 -10.54
C SER A 200 -0.92 1.85 -9.95
N SER A 201 -1.24 1.23 -8.81
CA SER A 201 -2.48 1.56 -8.08
C SER A 201 -2.40 2.91 -7.35
N ARG A 202 -1.22 3.28 -6.84
CA ARG A 202 -0.99 4.55 -6.19
C ARG A 202 0.47 4.99 -6.27
N GLY A 203 0.68 6.27 -6.55
CA GLY A 203 2.01 6.86 -6.50
C GLY A 203 2.20 7.86 -7.64
N ASP A 204 3.18 8.73 -7.47
CA ASP A 204 3.52 9.72 -8.48
C ASP A 204 4.55 9.13 -9.42
N ILE A 205 4.38 9.37 -10.71
CA ILE A 205 5.26 8.89 -11.78
C ILE A 205 5.87 10.10 -12.47
N THR A 206 7.20 10.13 -12.51
CA THR A 206 7.96 11.08 -13.31
C THR A 206 8.81 10.31 -14.31
N ALA A 207 8.62 10.56 -15.60
CA ALA A 207 9.37 9.90 -16.65
C ALA A 207 10.03 10.90 -17.60
N ASP A 208 11.36 10.92 -17.64
CA ASP A 208 12.12 11.62 -18.66
C ASP A 208 12.45 10.66 -19.81
N LEU A 209 11.70 10.81 -20.90
CA LEU A 209 11.86 10.00 -22.11
C LEU A 209 12.55 10.78 -23.23
N ARG A 210 13.02 12.02 -22.98
CA ARG A 210 13.53 12.92 -24.03
C ARG A 210 14.72 12.37 -24.82
N PRO A 211 15.72 11.72 -24.21
CA PRO A 211 16.84 11.16 -24.96
C PRO A 211 16.64 9.68 -25.32
N LEU A 212 15.45 9.13 -25.06
CA LEU A 212 15.15 7.71 -25.26
C LEU A 212 14.41 7.47 -26.58
N ARG A 213 14.66 6.32 -27.18
CA ARG A 213 13.96 5.85 -28.38
C ARG A 213 12.85 4.88 -27.97
N VAL A 214 11.67 5.43 -27.67
CA VAL A 214 10.50 4.65 -27.24
C VAL A 214 9.53 4.49 -28.40
N GLU A 215 9.20 3.26 -28.78
CA GLU A 215 8.21 2.95 -29.81
C GLU A 215 6.78 2.99 -29.24
N GLN A 216 6.57 2.30 -28.12
CA GLN A 216 5.28 2.26 -27.43
C GLN A 216 5.46 2.36 -25.91
N PHE A 217 4.57 3.11 -25.27
CA PHE A 217 4.43 3.13 -23.82
C PHE A 217 2.95 3.10 -23.43
N ASP A 218 2.67 2.46 -22.30
CA ASP A 218 1.34 2.36 -21.71
C ASP A 218 1.47 2.55 -20.19
N PHE A 219 1.01 3.69 -19.70
CA PHE A 219 1.08 4.07 -18.29
C PHE A 219 -0.32 4.17 -17.71
N SER A 220 -0.59 3.37 -16.69
CA SER A 220 -1.86 3.34 -15.96
C SER A 220 -1.61 3.63 -14.48
N VAL A 221 -2.18 4.74 -14.00
CA VAL A 221 -2.12 5.17 -12.59
C VAL A 221 -3.53 5.35 -12.06
N GLU A 222 -3.93 4.56 -11.07
CA GLU A 222 -5.27 4.70 -10.47
C GLU A 222 -5.35 5.93 -9.54
N ARG A 223 -4.28 6.22 -8.79
CA ARG A 223 -4.21 7.39 -7.90
C ARG A 223 -2.81 7.99 -7.78
N GLY A 224 -2.61 9.18 -8.33
CA GLY A 224 -1.36 9.93 -8.21
C GLY A 224 -1.18 10.84 -9.41
N ASP A 225 -0.05 11.53 -9.46
CA ASP A 225 0.29 12.40 -10.59
C ASP A 225 1.19 11.67 -11.59
N LEU A 226 0.93 11.86 -12.89
CA LEU A 226 1.76 11.35 -13.98
C LEU A 226 2.37 12.53 -14.75
N THR A 227 3.69 12.65 -14.68
CA THR A 227 4.48 13.63 -15.44
C THR A 227 5.39 12.90 -16.42
N VAL A 228 5.21 13.16 -17.72
CA VAL A 228 6.00 12.55 -18.79
C VAL A 228 6.63 13.63 -19.65
N GLU A 229 7.95 13.63 -19.73
CA GLU A 229 8.71 14.49 -20.64
C GLU A 229 9.03 13.69 -21.90
N LEU A 230 8.32 13.99 -22.98
CA LEU A 230 8.50 13.32 -24.27
C LEU A 230 9.62 13.97 -25.09
N PRO A 231 10.30 13.20 -25.95
CA PRO A 231 11.21 13.76 -26.93
C PRO A 231 10.47 14.82 -27.76
N ARG A 232 11.14 15.94 -28.01
CA ARG A 232 10.62 16.90 -28.98
C ARG A 232 10.58 16.18 -30.31
N LEU A 233 9.40 16.09 -30.91
CA LEU A 233 9.23 15.66 -32.29
C LEU A 233 10.21 16.45 -33.16
N ASP A 234 11.33 15.84 -33.54
CA ASP A 234 12.03 16.29 -34.73
C ASP A 234 11.10 15.94 -35.88
N VAL A 235 10.57 17.02 -36.44
CA VAL A 235 9.64 17.08 -37.55
C VAL A 235 10.12 16.15 -38.67
N SER A 236 9.29 15.18 -39.02
CA SER A 236 9.25 14.46 -40.30
C SER A 236 10.51 14.58 -41.17
N GLN A 237 11.38 13.57 -41.15
CA GLN A 237 12.12 13.28 -42.37
C GLN A 237 11.16 12.57 -43.32
N GLY A 238 10.61 13.37 -44.24
CA GLY A 238 10.04 12.86 -45.49
C GLY A 238 11.13 12.38 -46.44
#